data_AF-A0A8D8Q9V8-F1
#
_entry.id   AF-A0A8D8Q9V8-F1
#
_cell.length_a   1.000
_cell.length_b   1.000
_cell.length_c   1.000
_cell.angle_alpha   90.00
_cell.angle_beta   90.00
_cell.angle_gamma   90.00
#
_symmetry.space_group_name_H-M   'P 1'
#
loop_
_entity.id
_entity.type
_entity.pdbx_description
1 polymer ?
#
loop_
_entity_poly.entity_id
_entity_poly.type
_entity_poly.pdbx_seq_one_letter_code
_entity_poly.pdbx_strand_id
1 'polypeptide(L)'
;MDNLPEDEDSLVNQCIQENVFSFVNQSLLTAESVFKQELFLRKFHSLVTEFIVLMPIHVRELRATADKECMKIQAHLNEGLHPPNDLTKHFEEFLTTITLLYSKDPLDLKLHQDYWCLQDPSSKFKTRTPPKLICLLKFVKQSGEALPSQLFIPYLKMLTALTSSMEVAREVFTMLKNFAPYFCWDHFFTSLSWHLTHLKQDQTPSSDTIYHRHHHHHRGIAPLEVQGLQAVLGLIRTVASHDEMCRQKFCEHVQWNAIQVILSLLTCSVHIELKAELILTLAAFAKSPTIAASLWHQIEASQIIPTIHSTSNFQSRGVLSELEEVESRNEEYPVTRAMLTLLSELTNTPIPFSLGSGTRVPGLDPYIQYILNSVLLTFANRSYKSPAEKWEVARSCVHLLVKFVFDYEPRQEDFTGLLGGGEVGGVKSNPHPGSHIMLNMCSQSKLLRTIFFIVDEGCLGFDTYAPFPGKTSLEGATLECLRLLSCVLDLQKTFLSFIGNFDTPYMLSGLHKLLFGLNPRSNQLDHAANVAKYITYVSWLPEHAHYSAKILRLLTSYSTAHNDIRSSIVVSTSLRQAVLHGMVKCLEAAEEEEDEEEGEEEENEKDMHAMIAVGENGRRKKRKRHFVLVVIAQM
;
A
#
# COMPACT_ATOMS: atom_id res chain seq x y z
N MET A 1 21.79 42.70 -34.29
CA MET A 1 21.93 41.49 -33.45
C MET A 1 21.71 42.01 -32.06
N ASP A 2 20.45 41.98 -31.63
CA ASP A 2 19.97 42.93 -30.64
C ASP A 2 19.71 42.19 -29.33
N ASN A 3 20.20 42.77 -28.24
CA ASN A 3 19.95 42.39 -26.84
C ASN A 3 20.08 40.88 -26.50
N LEU A 4 21.31 40.42 -26.27
CA LEU A 4 21.49 39.56 -25.08
C LEU A 4 21.27 40.45 -23.85
N PRO A 5 20.55 40.01 -22.81
CA PRO A 5 20.43 40.75 -21.56
C PRO A 5 21.81 40.87 -20.89
N GLU A 6 22.16 42.07 -20.42
CA GLU A 6 23.51 42.38 -19.92
C GLU A 6 23.87 41.78 -18.55
N ASP A 7 23.02 40.92 -17.98
CA ASP A 7 23.36 40.15 -16.77
C ASP A 7 22.54 38.84 -16.70
N GLU A 8 23.21 37.67 -16.75
CA GLU A 8 22.57 36.36 -16.62
C GLU A 8 21.90 36.20 -15.24
N ASP A 9 22.50 36.77 -14.19
CA ASP A 9 21.96 36.74 -12.84
C ASP A 9 20.66 37.56 -12.70
N SER A 10 20.51 38.63 -13.50
CA SER A 10 19.26 39.42 -13.54
C SER A 10 18.13 38.64 -14.20
N LEU A 11 18.42 37.87 -15.25
CA LEU A 11 17.42 37.04 -15.93
C LEU A 11 16.96 35.87 -15.04
N VAL A 12 17.89 35.19 -14.35
CA VAL A 12 17.56 34.15 -13.37
C VAL A 12 16.64 34.70 -12.27
N ASN A 13 16.96 35.88 -11.72
CA ASN A 13 16.13 36.53 -10.71
C ASN A 13 14.74 36.91 -11.25
N GLN A 14 14.63 37.38 -12.49
CA GLN A 14 13.33 37.64 -13.12
C GLN A 14 12.51 36.36 -13.26
N CYS A 15 13.09 35.26 -13.75
CA CYS A 15 12.38 33.98 -13.87
C CYS A 15 11.92 33.41 -12.52
N ILE A 16 12.69 33.64 -11.45
CA ILE A 16 12.28 33.28 -10.08
C ILE A 16 11.06 34.10 -9.65
N GLN A 17 11.07 35.42 -9.88
CA GLN A 17 9.94 36.32 -9.58
C GLN A 17 8.69 36.00 -10.41
N GLU A 18 8.87 35.50 -11.64
CA GLU A 18 7.80 35.00 -12.52
C GLU A 18 7.28 33.59 -12.13
N ASN A 19 7.64 33.08 -10.94
CA ASN A 19 7.16 31.82 -10.34
C ASN A 19 7.48 30.55 -11.14
N VAL A 20 8.69 30.47 -11.73
CA VAL A 20 9.16 29.30 -12.49
C VAL A 20 9.00 27.97 -11.74
N PHE A 21 9.26 27.91 -10.43
CA PHE A 21 9.10 26.68 -9.64
C PHE A 21 7.64 26.27 -9.48
N SER A 22 6.72 27.21 -9.24
CA SER A 22 5.28 26.96 -9.26
C SER A 22 4.82 26.39 -10.60
N PHE A 23 5.29 26.95 -11.72
CA PHE A 23 4.97 26.45 -13.05
C PHE A 23 5.46 25.00 -13.27
N VAL A 24 6.71 24.69 -12.89
CA VAL A 24 7.27 23.33 -12.97
C VAL A 24 6.46 22.35 -12.12
N ASN A 25 6.13 22.73 -10.87
CA ASN A 25 5.37 21.91 -9.94
C ASN A 25 3.95 21.60 -10.43
N GLN A 26 3.25 22.59 -10.99
CA GLN A 26 1.83 22.47 -11.36
C GLN A 26 1.61 21.96 -12.79
N SER A 27 2.52 22.24 -13.72
CA SER A 27 2.32 21.99 -15.16
C SER A 27 3.17 20.84 -15.73
N LEU A 28 4.39 20.63 -15.19
CA LEU A 28 5.32 19.64 -15.72
C LEU A 28 5.34 18.38 -14.86
N LEU A 29 5.56 18.50 -13.55
CA LEU A 29 5.68 17.36 -12.64
C LEU A 29 4.32 16.72 -12.27
N THR A 30 3.20 17.30 -12.70
CA THR A 30 1.86 16.68 -12.64
C THR A 30 1.59 15.71 -13.79
N ALA A 31 2.34 15.80 -14.91
CA ALA A 31 2.10 14.98 -16.08
C ALA A 31 2.78 13.60 -15.96
N GLU A 32 1.98 12.53 -15.86
CA GLU A 32 2.50 11.15 -15.77
C GLU A 32 3.43 10.75 -16.92
N SER A 33 3.30 11.39 -18.09
CA SER A 33 4.16 11.16 -19.25
C SER A 33 5.64 11.44 -18.97
N VAL A 34 5.96 12.39 -18.08
CA VAL A 34 7.33 12.72 -17.68
C VAL A 34 8.00 11.54 -16.98
N PHE A 35 7.25 10.82 -16.13
CA PHE A 35 7.77 9.68 -15.37
C PHE A 35 7.85 8.38 -16.18
N LYS A 36 7.20 8.30 -17.35
CA LYS A 36 7.21 7.12 -18.22
C LYS A 36 8.40 7.07 -19.19
N GLN A 37 9.14 8.17 -19.35
CA GLN A 37 10.27 8.26 -20.29
C GLN A 37 11.56 8.64 -19.58
N GLU A 38 12.55 7.74 -19.63
CA GLU A 38 13.87 7.92 -19.01
C GLU A 38 14.55 9.24 -19.43
N LEU A 39 14.46 9.60 -20.72
CA LEU A 39 15.07 10.83 -21.24
C LEU A 39 14.58 12.08 -20.51
N PHE A 40 13.28 12.19 -20.24
CA PHE A 40 12.73 13.34 -19.53
C PHE A 40 13.16 13.35 -18.07
N LEU A 41 13.07 12.22 -17.35
CA LEU A 41 13.53 12.14 -15.96
C LEU A 41 15.01 12.50 -15.81
N ARG A 42 15.90 11.95 -16.64
CA ARG A 42 17.33 12.28 -16.61
C ARG A 42 17.57 13.76 -16.91
N LYS A 43 16.83 14.37 -17.83
CA LYS A 43 16.97 15.81 -18.15
C LYS A 43 16.46 16.72 -17.04
N PHE A 44 15.32 16.42 -16.41
CA PHE A 44 14.85 17.17 -15.24
C PHE A 44 15.78 17.02 -14.03
N HIS A 45 16.29 15.81 -13.78
CA HIS A 45 17.33 15.58 -12.77
C HIS A 45 18.61 16.39 -13.06
N SER A 46 19.07 16.43 -14.31
CA SER A 46 20.22 17.27 -14.70
C SER A 46 19.93 18.74 -14.40
N LEU A 47 18.81 19.29 -14.86
CA LEU A 47 18.42 20.69 -14.65
C LEU A 47 18.40 21.08 -13.16
N VAL A 48 17.75 20.26 -12.32
CA VAL A 48 17.64 20.52 -10.87
C VAL A 48 19.00 20.39 -10.17
N THR A 49 19.80 19.39 -10.52
CA THR A 49 21.12 19.21 -9.89
C THR A 49 22.16 20.20 -10.39
N GLU A 50 22.09 20.64 -11.65
CA GLU A 50 22.92 21.69 -12.22
C GLU A 50 22.59 23.06 -11.62
N PHE A 51 21.32 23.39 -11.39
CA PHE A 51 20.95 24.61 -10.67
C PHE A 51 21.58 24.69 -9.27
N ILE A 52 21.56 23.59 -8.50
CA ILE A 52 22.19 23.53 -7.17
C ILE A 52 23.73 23.69 -7.24
N VAL A 53 24.36 23.16 -8.29
CA VAL A 53 25.83 23.06 -8.40
C VAL A 53 26.46 24.27 -9.08
N LEU A 54 25.81 24.82 -10.10
CA LEU A 54 26.29 25.95 -10.90
C LEU A 54 25.81 27.30 -10.36
N MET A 55 24.64 27.36 -9.70
CA MET A 55 24.04 28.59 -9.15
C MET A 55 23.92 28.60 -7.61
N PRO A 56 24.98 28.26 -6.83
CA PRO A 56 24.92 28.18 -5.37
C PRO A 56 24.83 29.56 -4.68
N ILE A 57 24.89 30.67 -5.41
CA ILE A 57 24.59 32.01 -4.89
C ILE A 57 23.08 32.18 -4.83
N HIS A 58 22.38 32.07 -5.97
CA HIS A 58 20.92 32.10 -6.07
C HIS A 58 20.22 31.15 -5.09
N VAL A 59 20.70 29.91 -4.93
CA VAL A 59 20.14 28.96 -3.94
C VAL A 59 20.26 29.45 -2.49
N ARG A 60 21.37 30.12 -2.14
CA ARG A 60 21.53 30.72 -0.80
C ARG A 60 20.69 31.98 -0.63
N GLU A 61 20.49 32.76 -1.68
CA GLU A 61 19.63 33.94 -1.66
C GLU A 61 18.15 33.56 -1.54
N LEU A 62 17.71 32.49 -2.21
CA LEU A 62 16.40 31.88 -2.03
C LEU A 62 16.18 31.44 -0.58
N ARG A 63 17.14 30.69 0.02
CA ARG A 63 17.08 30.27 1.43
C ARG A 63 17.00 31.47 2.38
N ALA A 64 17.89 32.46 2.20
CA ALA A 64 17.95 33.66 3.04
C ALA A 64 16.74 34.58 2.88
N THR A 65 16.08 34.58 1.71
CA THR A 65 14.81 35.29 1.49
C THR A 65 13.69 34.58 2.23
N ALA A 66 13.61 33.25 2.15
CA ALA A 66 12.62 32.48 2.91
C ALA A 66 12.78 32.63 4.44
N ASP A 67 14.01 32.75 4.95
CA ASP A 67 14.26 33.10 6.37
C ASP A 67 13.68 34.47 6.72
N LYS A 68 13.96 35.51 5.91
CA LYS A 68 13.43 36.86 6.11
C LYS A 68 11.90 36.89 6.09
N GLU A 69 11.27 36.20 5.13
CA GLU A 69 9.81 36.12 5.06
C GLU A 69 9.24 35.39 6.29
N CYS A 70 9.85 34.29 6.74
CA CYS A 70 9.41 33.61 7.96
C CYS A 70 9.55 34.50 9.21
N MET A 71 10.62 35.29 9.32
CA MET A 71 10.78 36.26 10.42
C MET A 71 9.71 37.36 10.37
N LYS A 72 9.36 37.89 9.18
CA LYS A 72 8.24 38.84 9.03
C LYS A 72 6.93 38.22 9.50
N ILE A 73 6.63 36.98 9.10
CA ILE A 73 5.39 36.29 9.46
C ILE A 73 5.31 36.09 10.97
N GLN A 74 6.41 35.66 11.60
CA GLN A 74 6.46 35.51 13.05
C GLN A 74 6.29 36.85 13.79
N ALA A 75 6.83 37.96 13.25
CA ALA A 75 6.61 39.29 13.81
C ALA A 75 5.12 39.70 13.75
N HIS A 76 4.46 39.54 12.60
CA HIS A 76 3.02 39.85 12.46
C HIS A 76 2.17 39.01 13.41
N LEU A 77 2.46 37.71 13.53
CA LEU A 77 1.75 36.81 14.45
C LEU A 77 1.96 37.20 15.93
N ASN A 78 3.17 37.63 16.31
CA ASN A 78 3.44 38.15 17.66
C ASN A 78 2.71 39.47 17.95
N GLU A 79 2.47 40.29 16.93
CA GLU A 79 1.66 41.52 17.00
C GLU A 79 0.15 41.26 16.91
N GLY A 80 -0.29 40.01 16.73
CA GLY A 80 -1.69 39.64 16.56
C GLY A 80 -2.29 40.00 15.20
N LEU A 81 -1.45 40.35 14.23
CA LEU A 81 -1.82 40.70 12.87
C LEU A 81 -1.79 39.47 11.95
N HIS A 82 -2.64 39.47 10.93
CA HIS A 82 -2.51 38.50 9.84
C HIS A 82 -1.23 38.79 9.03
N PRO A 83 -0.48 37.75 8.62
CA PRO A 83 0.67 37.95 7.75
C PRO A 83 0.25 38.52 6.38
N PRO A 84 1.13 39.26 5.68
CA PRO A 84 0.86 39.74 4.32
C PRO A 84 0.58 38.58 3.36
N ASN A 85 -0.29 38.77 2.36
CA ASN A 85 -0.57 37.71 1.38
C ASN A 85 0.53 37.58 0.30
N ASP A 86 1.32 38.64 0.07
CA ASP A 86 2.30 38.75 -1.02
C ASP A 86 3.68 38.14 -0.69
N LEU A 87 3.72 37.14 0.21
CA LEU A 87 4.95 36.51 0.68
C LEU A 87 5.50 35.52 -0.36
N THR A 88 6.74 35.73 -0.79
CA THR A 88 7.41 34.88 -1.78
C THR A 88 7.74 33.49 -1.22
N LYS A 89 7.29 32.43 -1.91
CA LYS A 89 7.48 31.02 -1.51
C LYS A 89 8.49 30.24 -2.36
N HIS A 90 9.28 30.91 -3.19
CA HIS A 90 10.12 30.27 -4.20
C HIS A 90 11.04 29.14 -3.68
N PHE A 91 11.58 29.25 -2.46
CA PHE A 91 12.39 28.18 -1.86
C PHE A 91 11.55 26.96 -1.41
N GLU A 92 10.35 27.18 -0.86
CA GLU A 92 9.38 26.11 -0.56
C GLU A 92 8.94 25.40 -1.85
N GLU A 93 8.69 26.15 -2.92
CA GLU A 93 8.35 25.59 -4.24
C GLU A 93 9.52 24.80 -4.84
N PHE A 94 10.77 25.24 -4.63
CA PHE A 94 11.97 24.52 -5.07
C PHE A 94 12.17 23.20 -4.32
N LEU A 95 12.02 23.19 -2.98
CA LEU A 95 12.00 21.96 -2.18
C LEU A 95 10.85 21.03 -2.61
N THR A 96 9.70 21.60 -2.97
CA THR A 96 8.56 20.87 -3.54
C THR A 96 8.89 20.30 -4.93
N THR A 97 9.68 20.98 -5.75
CA THR A 97 10.14 20.50 -7.07
C THR A 97 10.99 19.24 -6.92
N ILE A 98 11.95 19.27 -6.00
CA ILE A 98 12.78 18.10 -5.64
C ILE A 98 11.89 16.97 -5.09
N THR A 99 10.95 17.30 -4.20
CA THR A 99 9.99 16.34 -3.64
C THR A 99 9.21 15.62 -4.74
N LEU A 100 8.57 16.35 -5.65
CA LEU A 100 7.73 15.78 -6.69
C LEU A 100 8.55 14.93 -7.67
N LEU A 101 9.73 15.41 -8.10
CA LEU A 101 10.61 14.72 -9.04
C LEU A 101 11.08 13.35 -8.53
N TYR A 102 11.40 13.21 -7.24
CA TYR A 102 11.89 11.95 -6.65
C TYR A 102 10.83 11.15 -5.88
N SER A 103 9.59 11.66 -5.77
CA SER A 103 8.50 11.00 -5.03
C SER A 103 8.10 9.62 -5.58
N LYS A 104 8.41 9.35 -6.85
CA LYS A 104 8.14 8.10 -7.57
C LYS A 104 9.30 7.82 -8.52
N ASP A 105 9.80 6.59 -8.50
CA ASP A 105 10.79 6.11 -9.46
C ASP A 105 10.27 4.84 -10.17
N PRO A 106 9.34 4.96 -11.13
CA PRO A 106 8.75 3.81 -11.82
C PRO A 106 9.70 3.12 -12.79
N LEU A 107 10.88 3.69 -13.05
CA LEU A 107 11.92 3.16 -13.94
C LEU A 107 13.14 2.64 -13.16
N ASP A 108 13.09 2.65 -11.82
CA ASP A 108 14.15 2.21 -10.89
C ASP A 108 15.55 2.80 -11.19
N LEU A 109 15.58 4.05 -11.68
CA LEU A 109 16.79 4.76 -12.13
C LEU A 109 17.68 5.25 -10.97
N LYS A 110 17.15 5.28 -9.74
CA LYS A 110 17.84 5.63 -8.49
C LYS A 110 18.53 7.00 -8.49
N LEU A 111 18.05 7.94 -9.32
CA LEU A 111 18.60 9.29 -9.51
C LEU A 111 18.66 10.13 -8.22
N HIS A 112 17.88 9.78 -7.20
CA HIS A 112 17.90 10.42 -5.89
C HIS A 112 19.19 10.12 -5.08
N GLN A 113 19.94 9.07 -5.41
CA GLN A 113 21.18 8.68 -4.73
C GLN A 113 22.32 9.70 -4.88
N ASP A 114 22.32 10.49 -5.96
CA ASP A 114 23.29 11.57 -6.22
C ASP A 114 23.42 12.57 -5.06
N TYR A 115 22.34 12.80 -4.30
CA TYR A 115 22.31 13.72 -3.16
C TYR A 115 23.09 13.20 -1.93
N TRP A 116 23.45 11.91 -1.90
CA TRP A 116 23.95 11.24 -0.70
C TRP A 116 25.43 10.85 -0.76
N CYS A 117 26.12 11.10 -1.87
CA CYS A 117 27.55 10.80 -2.05
C CYS A 117 27.92 9.33 -1.74
N LEU A 118 27.01 8.39 -2.01
CA LEU A 118 27.23 6.97 -1.71
C LEU A 118 28.51 6.46 -2.40
N GLN A 119 29.32 5.70 -1.67
CA GLN A 119 30.49 5.04 -2.21
C GLN A 119 30.13 3.61 -2.57
N ASP A 120 30.48 3.19 -3.78
CA ASP A 120 30.31 1.82 -4.23
C ASP A 120 31.17 0.87 -3.36
N PRO A 121 30.56 -0.03 -2.56
CA PRO A 121 31.30 -0.91 -1.66
C PRO A 121 32.13 -1.97 -2.40
N SER A 122 31.90 -2.17 -3.70
CA SER A 122 32.71 -3.05 -4.54
C SER A 122 34.05 -2.42 -4.97
N SER A 123 34.14 -1.09 -4.98
CA SER A 123 35.33 -0.38 -5.44
C SER A 123 36.46 -0.43 -4.40
N LYS A 124 37.44 -1.31 -4.66
CA LYS A 124 38.71 -1.37 -3.90
C LYS A 124 39.53 -0.07 -3.99
N PHE A 125 39.20 0.81 -4.93
CA PHE A 125 39.80 2.13 -5.07
C PHE A 125 38.88 3.19 -4.44
N LYS A 126 39.40 3.94 -3.46
CA LYS A 126 38.76 5.16 -2.96
C LYS A 126 38.83 6.26 -4.02
N THR A 127 37.98 6.17 -5.04
CA THR A 127 37.77 7.26 -6.00
C THR A 127 37.31 8.50 -5.26
N ARG A 128 37.97 9.63 -5.53
CA ARG A 128 37.60 10.92 -4.93
C ARG A 128 36.15 11.25 -5.30
N THR A 129 35.28 11.39 -4.29
CA THR A 129 33.87 11.72 -4.50
C THR A 129 33.73 12.95 -5.42
N PRO A 130 32.88 12.90 -6.46
CA PRO A 130 32.75 13.99 -7.41
C PRO A 130 32.32 15.30 -6.72
N PRO A 131 32.84 16.47 -7.14
CA PRO A 131 32.49 17.75 -6.54
C PRO A 131 30.98 18.05 -6.67
N LYS A 132 30.34 17.60 -7.77
CA LYS A 132 28.87 17.69 -7.98
C LYS A 132 28.11 17.10 -6.78
N LEU A 133 28.39 15.84 -6.43
CA LEU A 133 27.68 15.13 -5.36
C LEU A 133 27.93 15.79 -3.99
N ILE A 134 29.16 16.25 -3.74
CA ILE A 134 29.51 16.96 -2.50
C ILE A 134 28.68 18.25 -2.35
N CYS A 135 28.45 18.98 -3.44
CA CYS A 135 27.57 20.16 -3.43
C CYS A 135 26.10 19.79 -3.16
N LEU A 136 25.60 18.69 -3.74
CA LEU A 136 24.23 18.22 -3.48
C LEU A 136 24.04 17.80 -2.01
N LEU A 137 24.99 17.04 -1.42
CA LEU A 137 24.94 16.65 -0.01
C LEU A 137 25.06 17.85 0.94
N LYS A 138 25.88 18.85 0.57
CA LYS A 138 25.94 20.13 1.30
C LYS A 138 24.61 20.88 1.22
N PHE A 139 23.98 20.95 0.06
CA PHE A 139 22.66 21.57 -0.10
C PHE A 139 21.60 20.92 0.79
N VAL A 140 21.54 19.57 0.85
CA VAL A 140 20.61 18.87 1.76
C VAL A 140 20.86 19.29 3.21
N LYS A 141 22.12 19.23 3.68
CA LYS A 141 22.47 19.61 5.06
C LYS A 141 22.16 21.07 5.38
N GLN A 142 22.60 22.00 4.53
CA GLN A 142 22.42 23.44 4.73
C GLN A 142 20.95 23.87 4.64
N SER A 143 20.12 23.15 3.87
CA SER A 143 18.68 23.42 3.82
C SER A 143 17.97 23.06 5.13
N GLY A 144 18.50 22.10 5.88
CA GLY A 144 17.98 21.70 7.19
C GLY A 144 18.60 22.44 8.40
N GLU A 145 19.72 23.14 8.21
CA GLU A 145 20.31 23.96 9.27
C GLU A 145 19.38 25.14 9.61
N ALA A 146 19.10 25.31 10.91
CA ALA A 146 18.24 26.35 11.48
C ALA A 146 16.87 26.50 10.77
N LEU A 147 16.16 25.39 10.54
CA LEU A 147 14.85 25.35 9.89
C LEU A 147 13.79 26.25 10.57
N PRO A 148 13.22 27.23 9.86
CA PRO A 148 11.98 27.90 10.27
C PRO A 148 10.77 26.98 10.16
N SER A 149 9.71 27.27 10.92
CA SER A 149 8.51 26.43 11.01
C SER A 149 7.81 26.18 9.67
N GLN A 150 7.90 27.11 8.72
CA GLN A 150 7.28 26.99 7.40
C GLN A 150 8.04 26.05 6.46
N LEU A 151 9.37 26.01 6.57
CA LEU A 151 10.20 25.14 5.74
C LEU A 151 10.33 23.71 6.29
N PHE A 152 9.93 23.49 7.55
CA PHE A 152 9.93 22.18 8.21
C PHE A 152 9.21 21.09 7.40
N ILE A 153 7.97 21.37 6.96
CA ILE A 153 7.17 20.39 6.19
C ILE A 153 7.73 20.17 4.77
N PRO A 154 8.02 21.21 3.95
CA PRO A 154 8.67 21.02 2.65
C PRO A 154 10.00 20.29 2.72
N TYR A 155 10.85 20.58 3.72
CA TYR A 155 12.14 19.93 3.89
C TYR A 155 12.00 18.44 4.29
N LEU A 156 11.08 18.11 5.22
CA LEU A 156 10.80 16.70 5.56
C LEU A 156 10.24 15.92 4.37
N LYS A 157 9.35 16.53 3.57
CA LYS A 157 8.84 15.92 2.34
C LYS A 157 9.95 15.70 1.32
N MET A 158 10.87 16.64 1.16
CA MET A 158 12.05 16.49 0.30
C MET A 158 12.94 15.33 0.77
N LEU A 159 13.28 15.26 2.07
CA LEU A 159 14.03 14.13 2.62
C LEU A 159 13.31 12.79 2.42
N THR A 160 11.98 12.78 2.55
CA THR A 160 11.16 11.59 2.32
C THR A 160 11.24 11.15 0.86
N ALA A 161 11.12 12.06 -0.12
CA ALA A 161 11.26 11.74 -1.54
C ALA A 161 12.69 11.28 -1.91
N LEU A 162 13.70 11.75 -1.19
CA LEU A 162 15.09 11.31 -1.40
C LEU A 162 15.43 9.96 -0.75
N THR A 163 14.57 9.39 0.13
CA THR A 163 14.84 8.16 0.91
C THR A 163 14.42 6.84 0.24
N SER A 164 14.34 6.79 -1.09
CA SER A 164 13.81 5.66 -1.87
C SER A 164 14.76 4.45 -2.03
N SER A 165 15.86 4.36 -1.28
CA SER A 165 16.77 3.19 -1.32
C SER A 165 17.39 2.87 0.05
N MET A 166 17.85 1.62 0.19
CA MET A 166 18.35 1.05 1.44
C MET A 166 19.60 1.76 2.00
N GLU A 167 20.57 2.13 1.15
CA GLU A 167 21.77 2.84 1.62
C GLU A 167 21.42 4.27 2.04
N VAL A 168 20.58 4.96 1.26
CA VAL A 168 20.14 6.33 1.58
C VAL A 168 19.36 6.37 2.89
N ALA A 169 18.48 5.40 3.15
CA ALA A 169 17.75 5.32 4.41
C ALA A 169 18.69 5.28 5.64
N ARG A 170 19.84 4.58 5.54
CA ARG A 170 20.86 4.52 6.59
C ARG A 170 21.60 5.84 6.78
N GLU A 171 21.96 6.51 5.68
CA GLU A 171 22.61 7.82 5.74
C GLU A 171 21.68 8.88 6.32
N VAL A 172 20.39 8.86 5.98
CA VAL A 172 19.36 9.76 6.54
C VAL A 172 19.14 9.49 8.02
N PHE A 173 19.03 8.21 8.43
CA PHE A 173 18.95 7.85 9.84
C PHE A 173 20.17 8.35 10.63
N THR A 174 21.36 8.19 10.08
CA THR A 174 22.62 8.56 10.72
C THR A 174 22.82 10.07 10.77
N MET A 175 22.45 10.79 9.70
CA MET A 175 22.41 12.25 9.65
C MET A 175 21.52 12.78 10.77
N LEU A 176 20.24 12.38 10.78
CA LEU A 176 19.23 12.90 11.71
C LEU A 176 19.42 12.48 13.17
N LYS A 177 20.30 11.52 13.45
CA LYS A 177 20.71 11.23 14.83
C LYS A 177 21.54 12.37 15.46
N ASN A 178 22.37 13.05 14.66
CA ASN A 178 23.32 14.06 15.15
C ASN A 178 23.15 15.43 14.47
N PHE A 179 22.02 15.69 13.80
CA PHE A 179 21.86 16.82 12.89
C PHE A 179 21.72 18.17 13.61
N ALA A 180 20.66 18.34 14.40
CA ALA A 180 20.44 19.52 15.22
C ALA A 180 19.59 19.17 16.46
N PRO A 181 19.74 19.87 17.60
CA PRO A 181 19.02 19.53 18.85
C PRO A 181 17.49 19.63 18.75
N TYR A 182 16.97 20.39 17.78
CA TYR A 182 15.53 20.55 17.52
C TYR A 182 15.08 19.86 16.21
N PHE A 183 15.99 19.16 15.52
CA PHE A 183 15.70 18.43 14.29
C PHE A 183 16.46 17.11 14.31
N CYS A 184 15.97 16.20 15.15
CA CYS A 184 16.53 14.87 15.36
C CYS A 184 15.44 13.87 15.76
N TRP A 185 15.76 12.57 15.70
CA TRP A 185 14.83 11.50 16.09
C TRP A 185 14.34 11.63 17.53
N ASP A 186 15.23 11.99 18.47
CA ASP A 186 14.85 12.21 19.88
C ASP A 186 13.80 13.31 20.01
N HIS A 187 13.94 14.42 19.29
CA HIS A 187 12.95 15.49 19.29
C HIS A 187 11.61 15.01 18.73
N PHE A 188 11.61 14.27 17.61
CA PHE A 188 10.39 13.74 16.99
C PHE A 188 9.59 12.80 17.92
N PHE A 189 10.25 11.83 18.56
CA PHE A 189 9.59 10.93 19.53
C PHE A 189 9.21 11.63 20.84
N THR A 190 9.99 12.62 21.28
CA THR A 190 9.61 13.47 22.42
C THR A 190 8.33 14.26 22.14
N SER A 191 8.21 14.86 20.95
CA SER A 191 7.02 15.61 20.53
C SER A 191 5.79 14.71 20.40
N LEU A 192 5.92 13.51 19.80
CA LEU A 192 4.83 12.51 19.77
C LEU A 192 4.38 12.11 21.19
N SER A 193 5.33 11.90 22.10
CA SER A 193 5.04 11.57 23.50
C SER A 193 4.38 12.73 24.25
N TRP A 194 4.75 13.98 23.95
CA TRP A 194 4.14 15.18 24.51
C TRP A 194 2.68 15.36 24.04
N HIS A 195 2.41 15.21 22.74
CA HIS A 195 1.02 15.24 22.25
C HIS A 195 0.18 14.11 22.88
N LEU A 196 0.77 12.92 23.08
CA LEU A 196 0.10 11.82 23.76
C LEU A 196 -0.26 12.14 25.22
N THR A 197 0.63 12.79 25.99
CA THR A 197 0.32 13.16 27.38
C THR A 197 -0.75 14.25 27.45
N HIS A 198 -0.72 15.23 26.54
CA HIS A 198 -1.75 16.27 26.44
C HIS A 198 -3.13 15.67 26.14
N LEU A 199 -3.23 14.87 25.08
CA LEU A 199 -4.49 14.23 24.66
C LEU A 199 -5.03 13.21 25.69
N LYS A 200 -4.17 12.63 26.54
CA LYS A 200 -4.61 11.77 27.65
C LYS A 200 -5.12 12.57 28.85
N GLN A 201 -4.53 13.73 29.15
CA GLN A 201 -5.05 14.64 30.18
C GLN A 201 -6.44 15.17 29.80
N ASP A 202 -6.63 15.60 28.55
CA ASP A 202 -7.91 16.09 28.02
C ASP A 202 -9.03 15.05 28.04
N GLN A 203 -8.69 13.75 28.02
CA GLN A 203 -9.66 12.66 28.10
C GLN A 203 -10.13 12.34 29.53
N THR A 204 -9.48 12.87 30.57
CA THR A 204 -9.94 12.68 31.94
C THR A 204 -11.12 13.62 32.23
N PRO A 205 -12.34 13.09 32.50
CA PRO A 205 -13.47 13.96 32.81
C PRO A 205 -13.26 14.53 34.22
N SER A 206 -12.96 15.83 34.31
CA SER A 206 -13.07 16.54 35.59
C SER A 206 -14.53 16.47 36.06
N SER A 207 -14.72 16.14 37.34
CA SER A 207 -16.05 15.95 37.95
C SER A 207 -16.69 17.29 38.32
N ASP A 208 -16.72 18.25 37.38
CA ASP A 208 -17.11 19.64 37.64
C ASP A 208 -18.26 20.14 36.77
N THR A 209 -18.90 21.19 37.29
CA THR A 209 -20.33 21.45 37.06
C THR A 209 -20.73 21.90 35.65
N ILE A 210 -22.02 21.69 35.36
CA ILE A 210 -22.72 21.83 34.07
C ILE A 210 -22.54 23.20 33.37
N TYR A 211 -22.08 24.24 34.08
CA TYR A 211 -21.98 25.61 33.55
C TYR A 211 -20.77 25.88 32.64
N HIS A 212 -19.74 25.02 32.61
CA HIS A 212 -18.58 25.20 31.70
C HIS A 212 -18.72 24.52 30.32
N ARG A 213 -19.81 23.80 30.08
CA ARG A 213 -19.97 22.94 28.87
C ARG A 213 -19.89 23.69 27.54
N HIS A 214 -20.15 25.01 27.52
CA HIS A 214 -20.14 25.83 26.30
C HIS A 214 -18.76 26.42 25.92
N HIS A 215 -17.71 26.28 26.74
CA HIS A 215 -16.36 26.76 26.38
C HIS A 215 -15.39 25.67 25.88
N HIS A 216 -15.85 24.41 25.76
CA HIS A 216 -15.08 23.35 25.11
C HIS A 216 -15.17 23.43 23.58
N HIS A 217 -14.68 24.54 23.01
CA HIS A 217 -14.20 24.51 21.62
C HIS A 217 -13.08 23.47 21.52
N HIS A 218 -13.10 22.69 20.43
CA HIS A 218 -12.24 21.51 20.28
C HIS A 218 -10.75 21.90 20.25
N ARG A 219 -10.04 21.68 21.36
CA ARG A 219 -8.58 21.81 21.43
C ARG A 219 -7.90 20.56 20.88
N GLY A 220 -8.11 20.31 19.58
CA GLY A 220 -7.31 19.35 18.84
C GLY A 220 -5.88 19.89 18.62
N ILE A 221 -4.97 19.00 18.20
CA ILE A 221 -3.65 19.38 17.68
C ILE A 221 -3.85 20.42 16.56
N ALA A 222 -3.03 21.48 16.51
CA ALA A 222 -3.21 22.53 15.51
C ALA A 222 -3.03 21.98 14.09
N PRO A 223 -3.78 22.45 13.06
CA PRO A 223 -3.71 21.85 11.72
C PRO A 223 -2.30 21.81 11.11
N LEU A 224 -1.47 22.83 11.36
CA LEU A 224 -0.08 22.87 10.93
C LEU A 224 0.81 21.85 11.69
N GLU A 225 0.55 21.63 12.97
CA GLU A 225 1.22 20.60 13.77
C GLU A 225 0.83 19.19 13.29
N VAL A 226 -0.45 18.97 12.95
CA VAL A 226 -0.90 17.70 12.34
C VAL A 226 -0.13 17.40 11.07
N GLN A 227 0.02 18.38 10.17
CA GLN A 227 0.81 18.24 8.94
C GLN A 227 2.32 18.02 9.22
N GLY A 228 2.86 18.67 10.27
CA GLY A 228 4.22 18.43 10.74
C GLY A 228 4.43 16.99 11.23
N LEU A 229 3.52 16.48 12.07
CA LEU A 229 3.55 15.10 12.57
C LEU A 229 3.37 14.08 11.44
N GLN A 230 2.48 14.34 10.47
CA GLN A 230 2.35 13.52 9.26
C GLN A 230 3.65 13.45 8.45
N ALA A 231 4.34 14.60 8.27
CA ALA A 231 5.62 14.64 7.55
C ALA A 231 6.74 13.89 8.30
N VAL A 232 6.79 14.00 9.63
CA VAL A 232 7.73 13.25 10.48
C VAL A 232 7.46 11.74 10.40
N LEU A 233 6.20 11.31 10.55
CA LEU A 233 5.83 9.89 10.47
C LEU A 233 6.07 9.33 9.07
N GLY A 234 5.77 10.08 8.02
CA GLY A 234 6.05 9.70 6.63
C GLY A 234 7.55 9.45 6.39
N LEU A 235 8.43 10.25 6.99
CA LEU A 235 9.88 10.03 6.93
C LEU A 235 10.30 8.78 7.73
N ILE A 236 9.79 8.61 8.97
CA ILE A 236 10.05 7.40 9.80
C ILE A 236 9.62 6.14 9.05
N ARG A 237 8.40 6.13 8.50
CA ARG A 237 7.82 5.05 7.69
C ARG A 237 8.70 4.71 6.49
N THR A 238 9.21 5.73 5.78
CA THR A 238 10.01 5.54 4.56
C THR A 238 11.39 4.99 4.88
N VAL A 239 12.07 5.51 5.91
CA VAL A 239 13.35 4.98 6.40
C VAL A 239 13.20 3.53 6.90
N ALA A 240 12.17 3.25 7.72
CA ALA A 240 11.92 1.91 8.25
C ALA A 240 11.45 0.89 7.19
N SER A 241 10.86 1.36 6.08
CA SER A 241 10.44 0.50 4.97
C SER A 241 11.61 0.01 4.12
N HIS A 242 12.66 0.83 3.94
CA HIS A 242 13.78 0.52 3.06
C HIS A 242 14.99 -0.12 3.78
N ASP A 243 15.21 0.14 5.08
CA ASP A 243 16.30 -0.51 5.83
C ASP A 243 15.85 -1.17 7.13
N GLU A 244 16.22 -2.44 7.27
CA GLU A 244 15.92 -3.26 8.45
C GLU A 244 16.68 -2.81 9.71
N MET A 245 17.94 -2.38 9.57
CA MET A 245 18.73 -1.96 10.73
C MET A 245 18.15 -0.70 11.38
N CYS A 246 17.71 0.28 10.57
CA CYS A 246 17.02 1.46 11.05
C CYS A 246 15.66 1.11 11.68
N ARG A 247 14.89 0.20 11.06
CA ARG A 247 13.61 -0.31 11.60
C ARG A 247 13.78 -0.94 12.99
N GLN A 248 14.77 -1.82 13.17
CA GLN A 248 15.08 -2.42 14.47
C GLN A 248 15.45 -1.35 15.50
N LYS A 249 16.35 -0.41 15.15
CA LYS A 249 16.73 0.70 16.03
C LYS A 249 15.55 1.57 16.46
N PHE A 250 14.57 1.85 15.59
CA PHE A 250 13.38 2.63 15.96
C PHE A 250 12.51 1.92 17.01
N CYS A 251 12.36 0.60 16.92
CA CYS A 251 11.51 -0.17 17.82
C CYS A 251 12.20 -0.56 19.13
N GLU A 252 13.51 -0.80 19.11
CA GLU A 252 14.30 -1.22 20.28
C GLU A 252 14.74 -0.05 21.18
N HIS A 253 14.64 1.20 20.71
CA HIS A 253 15.05 2.36 21.51
C HIS A 253 14.09 2.63 22.67
N VAL A 254 14.49 2.18 23.86
CA VAL A 254 13.69 2.19 25.10
C VAL A 254 13.11 3.58 25.43
N GLN A 255 13.86 4.66 25.16
CA GLN A 255 13.39 6.03 25.43
C GLN A 255 12.31 6.51 24.44
N TRP A 256 12.32 6.01 23.20
CA TRP A 256 11.31 6.36 22.20
C TRP A 256 10.04 5.56 22.37
N ASN A 257 10.17 4.28 22.78
CA ASN A 257 9.07 3.34 23.00
C ASN A 257 8.02 3.37 21.87
N ALA A 258 8.51 3.46 20.63
CA ALA A 258 7.77 3.98 19.48
C ALA A 258 6.42 3.26 19.27
N ILE A 259 6.41 1.93 19.39
CA ILE A 259 5.21 1.12 19.19
C ILE A 259 4.12 1.45 20.23
N GLN A 260 4.47 1.55 21.51
CA GLN A 260 3.51 1.86 22.58
C GLN A 260 2.99 3.30 22.51
N VAL A 261 3.84 4.26 22.13
CA VAL A 261 3.42 5.66 21.92
C VAL A 261 2.44 5.74 20.76
N ILE A 262 2.74 5.11 19.62
CA ILE A 262 1.87 5.09 18.44
C ILE A 262 0.53 4.39 18.74
N LEU A 263 0.54 3.18 19.31
CA LEU A 263 -0.68 2.46 19.69
C LEU A 263 -1.54 3.24 20.71
N SER A 264 -0.90 3.90 21.68
CA SER A 264 -1.59 4.77 22.64
C SER A 264 -2.18 6.03 22.00
N LEU A 265 -1.59 6.54 20.92
CA LEU A 265 -2.08 7.71 20.20
C LEU A 265 -3.27 7.35 19.28
N LEU A 266 -3.31 6.12 18.77
CA LEU A 266 -4.45 5.59 18.01
C LEU A 266 -5.72 5.44 18.85
N THR A 267 -5.61 5.13 20.14
CA THR A 267 -6.77 5.07 21.06
C THR A 267 -7.27 6.46 21.50
N CYS A 268 -6.53 7.54 21.21
CA CYS A 268 -6.93 8.91 21.47
C CYS A 268 -7.80 9.49 20.34
N SER A 269 -8.53 10.58 20.61
CA SER A 269 -9.33 11.31 19.62
C SER A 269 -8.44 12.20 18.73
N VAL A 270 -7.82 11.61 17.71
CA VAL A 270 -6.88 12.24 16.76
C VAL A 270 -7.50 12.30 15.35
N HIS A 271 -7.07 13.26 14.51
CA HIS A 271 -7.51 13.40 13.12
C HIS A 271 -7.27 12.12 12.30
N ILE A 272 -8.23 11.73 11.46
CA ILE A 272 -8.22 10.44 10.75
C ILE A 272 -6.99 10.24 9.85
N GLU A 273 -6.52 11.29 9.19
CA GLU A 273 -5.32 11.25 8.35
C GLU A 273 -4.06 10.92 9.17
N LEU A 274 -3.95 11.49 10.38
CA LEU A 274 -2.83 11.22 11.28
C LEU A 274 -2.94 9.82 11.88
N LYS A 275 -4.15 9.31 12.15
CA LYS A 275 -4.36 7.90 12.51
C LYS A 275 -3.95 6.93 11.40
N ALA A 276 -4.29 7.24 10.15
CA ALA A 276 -3.85 6.45 9.00
C ALA A 276 -2.32 6.41 8.90
N GLU A 277 -1.65 7.56 9.01
CA GLU A 277 -0.18 7.63 8.94
C GLU A 277 0.50 6.91 10.13
N LEU A 278 -0.06 6.99 11.34
CA LEU A 278 0.36 6.21 12.51
C LEU A 278 0.27 4.69 12.26
N ILE A 279 -0.84 4.21 11.69
CA ILE A 279 -1.03 2.79 11.34
C ILE A 279 -0.06 2.36 10.21
N LEU A 280 0.15 3.19 9.20
CA LEU A 280 1.13 2.93 8.13
C LEU A 280 2.57 2.91 8.66
N THR A 281 2.87 3.69 9.70
CA THR A 281 4.17 3.62 10.41
C THR A 281 4.32 2.28 11.14
N LEU A 282 3.26 1.77 11.81
CA LEU A 282 3.26 0.42 12.38
C LEU A 282 3.42 -0.66 11.29
N ALA A 283 2.82 -0.49 10.12
CA ALA A 283 2.95 -1.42 9.00
C ALA A 283 4.41 -1.50 8.49
N ALA A 284 5.10 -0.35 8.41
CA ALA A 284 6.53 -0.34 8.12
C ALA A 284 7.37 -1.05 9.19
N PHE A 285 7.02 -0.92 10.47
CA PHE A 285 7.68 -1.66 11.57
C PHE A 285 7.39 -3.17 11.53
N ALA A 286 6.18 -3.58 11.11
CA ALA A 286 5.77 -4.98 10.96
C ALA A 286 6.58 -5.77 9.93
N LYS A 287 7.34 -5.12 9.05
CA LYS A 287 8.22 -5.79 8.07
C LYS A 287 9.38 -6.59 8.70
N SER A 288 9.69 -6.40 9.98
CA SER A 288 10.63 -7.27 10.70
C SER A 288 9.87 -8.39 11.43
N PRO A 289 10.23 -9.68 11.27
CA PRO A 289 9.51 -10.79 11.89
C PRO A 289 9.53 -10.77 13.42
N THR A 290 10.63 -10.31 14.03
CA THR A 290 10.74 -10.18 15.50
C THR A 290 9.80 -9.10 16.04
N ILE A 291 9.68 -7.98 15.31
CA ILE A 291 8.81 -6.87 15.68
C ILE A 291 7.34 -7.23 15.42
N ALA A 292 7.02 -7.89 14.30
CA ALA A 292 5.66 -8.34 13.96
C ALA A 292 5.05 -9.24 15.03
N ALA A 293 5.81 -10.23 15.53
CA ALA A 293 5.35 -11.12 16.59
C ALA A 293 5.02 -10.37 17.89
N SER A 294 5.83 -9.39 18.28
CA SER A 294 5.54 -8.53 19.44
C SER A 294 4.33 -7.62 19.17
N LEU A 295 4.27 -7.03 17.97
CA LEU A 295 3.24 -6.09 17.56
C LEU A 295 1.85 -6.74 17.52
N TRP A 296 1.72 -8.01 17.11
CA TRP A 296 0.48 -8.78 17.24
C TRP A 296 -0.06 -8.77 18.68
N HIS A 297 0.77 -9.10 19.67
CA HIS A 297 0.37 -9.09 21.08
C HIS A 297 0.04 -7.67 21.59
N GLN A 298 0.76 -6.64 21.12
CA GLN A 298 0.50 -5.25 21.51
C GLN A 298 -0.79 -4.69 20.88
N ILE A 299 -1.11 -5.07 19.63
CA ILE A 299 -2.39 -4.74 18.98
C ILE A 299 -3.54 -5.42 19.72
N GLU A 300 -3.43 -6.72 20.02
CA GLU A 300 -4.42 -7.46 20.81
C GLU A 300 -4.61 -6.82 22.20
N ALA A 301 -3.54 -6.44 22.90
CA ALA A 301 -3.63 -5.75 24.19
C ALA A 301 -4.28 -4.36 24.10
N SER A 302 -4.10 -3.65 22.98
CA SER A 302 -4.68 -2.32 22.75
C SER A 302 -6.17 -2.33 22.36
N GLN A 303 -6.70 -3.48 21.92
CA GLN A 303 -8.09 -3.65 21.44
C GLN A 303 -8.54 -2.62 20.37
N ILE A 304 -7.61 -2.10 19.56
CA ILE A 304 -7.89 -1.14 18.46
C ILE A 304 -8.92 -1.71 17.46
N ILE A 305 -8.82 -3.03 17.20
CA ILE A 305 -9.92 -3.84 16.68
C ILE A 305 -10.53 -4.54 17.90
N PRO A 306 -11.84 -4.44 18.15
CA PRO A 306 -12.48 -5.08 19.30
C PRO A 306 -12.51 -6.60 19.08
N THR A 307 -11.62 -7.34 19.77
CA THR A 307 -11.55 -8.81 19.69
C THR A 307 -12.30 -9.49 20.84
N ILE A 308 -12.58 -8.75 21.92
CA ILE A 308 -13.34 -9.19 23.08
C ILE A 308 -14.71 -8.51 23.07
N HIS A 309 -15.80 -9.29 23.15
CA HIS A 309 -17.15 -8.75 23.25
C HIS A 309 -17.38 -8.10 24.62
N SER A 310 -17.44 -6.77 24.66
CA SER A 310 -17.88 -6.05 25.87
C SER A 310 -19.39 -6.15 26.04
N THR A 311 -19.84 -6.42 27.28
CA THR A 311 -21.26 -6.41 27.66
C THR A 311 -21.76 -5.01 28.04
N SER A 312 -20.90 -3.99 28.03
CA SER A 312 -21.29 -2.61 28.31
C SER A 312 -21.69 -1.86 27.03
N ASN A 313 -22.83 -1.17 27.07
CA ASN A 313 -23.30 -0.29 25.98
C ASN A 313 -22.47 1.00 25.82
N PHE A 314 -21.27 1.07 26.39
CA PHE A 314 -20.33 2.14 26.10
C PHE A 314 -19.74 1.88 24.71
N GLN A 315 -19.99 2.80 23.78
CA GLN A 315 -19.53 2.71 22.39
C GLN A 315 -18.09 2.21 22.30
N SER A 316 -17.88 1.15 21.53
CA SER A 316 -16.57 0.53 21.33
C SER A 316 -15.65 1.47 20.58
N ARG A 317 -14.88 2.29 21.33
CA ARG A 317 -13.82 3.14 20.77
C ARG A 317 -12.80 2.26 20.04
N GLY A 318 -12.66 2.46 18.75
CA GLY A 318 -11.70 1.73 17.91
C GLY A 318 -11.93 1.98 16.43
N VAL A 319 -11.17 1.27 15.58
CA VAL A 319 -11.22 1.48 14.13
C VAL A 319 -12.59 1.12 13.54
N LEU A 320 -13.35 0.21 14.17
CA LEU A 320 -14.75 -0.06 13.78
C LEU A 320 -15.64 1.18 13.92
N SER A 321 -15.59 1.87 15.08
CA SER A 321 -16.38 3.10 15.27
C SER A 321 -15.93 4.23 14.35
N GLU A 322 -14.63 4.31 14.03
CA GLU A 322 -14.11 5.32 13.09
C GLU A 322 -14.58 5.05 11.66
N LEU A 323 -14.60 3.78 11.24
CA LEU A 323 -15.15 3.36 9.94
C LEU A 323 -16.64 3.70 9.81
N GLU A 324 -17.44 3.44 10.84
CA GLU A 324 -18.90 3.62 10.81
C GLU A 324 -19.33 5.09 11.01
N GLU A 325 -18.71 5.83 11.94
CA GLU A 325 -19.14 7.20 12.30
C GLU A 325 -18.37 8.31 11.56
N VAL A 326 -17.08 8.10 11.21
CA VAL A 326 -16.20 9.17 10.70
C VAL A 326 -15.85 8.97 9.22
N GLU A 327 -15.25 7.84 8.84
CA GLU A 327 -14.89 7.55 7.44
C GLU A 327 -16.15 7.50 6.56
N SER A 328 -17.18 6.77 6.99
CA SER A 328 -18.45 6.68 6.24
C SER A 328 -19.26 7.98 6.18
N ARG A 329 -18.95 8.97 7.04
CA ARG A 329 -19.52 10.32 6.96
C ARG A 329 -18.73 11.23 6.00
N ASN A 330 -17.41 11.03 5.92
CA ASN A 330 -16.53 11.81 5.05
C ASN A 330 -16.43 11.24 3.62
N GLU A 331 -16.94 10.03 3.39
CA GLU A 331 -16.87 9.28 2.12
C GLU A 331 -15.43 8.99 1.66
N GLU A 332 -14.50 8.93 2.64
CA GLU A 332 -13.07 8.66 2.48
C GLU A 332 -12.59 7.66 3.55
N TYR A 333 -11.80 6.66 3.17
CA TYR A 333 -11.45 5.49 4.01
C TYR A 333 -9.94 5.30 4.29
N PRO A 334 -9.20 6.34 4.74
CA PRO A 334 -7.75 6.26 4.92
C PRO A 334 -7.32 5.36 6.10
N VAL A 335 -8.05 5.33 7.21
CA VAL A 335 -7.76 4.51 8.40
C VAL A 335 -8.02 3.04 8.09
N THR A 336 -9.13 2.74 7.41
CA THR A 336 -9.44 1.37 6.96
C THR A 336 -8.38 0.85 5.99
N ARG A 337 -7.95 1.65 5.00
CA ARG A 337 -6.87 1.26 4.07
C ARG A 337 -5.53 1.07 4.77
N ALA A 338 -5.19 1.93 5.73
CA ALA A 338 -4.00 1.77 6.55
C ALA A 338 -4.06 0.48 7.40
N MET A 339 -5.19 0.18 8.03
CA MET A 339 -5.37 -1.03 8.84
C MET A 339 -5.27 -2.31 8.01
N LEU A 340 -5.86 -2.35 6.82
CA LEU A 340 -5.69 -3.49 5.90
C LEU A 340 -4.23 -3.66 5.47
N THR A 341 -3.50 -2.55 5.28
CA THR A 341 -2.06 -2.58 4.96
C THR A 341 -1.24 -3.15 6.13
N LEU A 342 -1.51 -2.71 7.37
CA LEU A 342 -0.88 -3.25 8.58
C LEU A 342 -1.15 -4.75 8.76
N LEU A 343 -2.40 -5.18 8.56
CA LEU A 343 -2.77 -6.61 8.62
C LEU A 343 -2.08 -7.42 7.50
N SER A 344 -1.85 -6.84 6.32
CA SER A 344 -1.08 -7.51 5.27
C SER A 344 0.40 -7.68 5.67
N GLU A 345 1.05 -6.64 6.18
CA GLU A 345 2.46 -6.75 6.59
C GLU A 345 2.63 -7.73 7.78
N LEU A 346 1.75 -7.67 8.78
CA LEU A 346 1.76 -8.60 9.92
C LEU A 346 1.59 -10.07 9.51
N THR A 347 0.82 -10.33 8.45
CA THR A 347 0.56 -11.69 7.93
C THR A 347 1.62 -12.17 6.93
N ASN A 348 2.66 -11.38 6.63
CA ASN A 348 3.88 -11.87 5.97
C ASN A 348 4.74 -12.73 6.93
N THR A 349 4.40 -12.74 8.22
CA THR A 349 5.14 -13.43 9.29
C THR A 349 4.25 -14.47 9.96
N PRO A 350 4.80 -15.60 10.46
CA PRO A 350 4.00 -16.65 11.08
C PRO A 350 3.28 -16.11 12.33
N ILE A 351 1.96 -16.29 12.35
CA ILE A 351 1.09 -15.71 13.38
C ILE A 351 1.34 -16.41 14.74
N PRO A 352 1.45 -15.68 15.86
CA PRO A 352 1.60 -16.28 17.18
C PRO A 352 0.41 -17.20 17.53
N PHE A 353 0.65 -18.49 17.75
CA PHE A 353 -0.37 -19.48 18.10
C PHE A 353 -1.18 -19.13 19.37
N SER A 354 -0.59 -18.35 20.28
CA SER A 354 -1.21 -17.90 21.53
C SER A 354 -1.90 -16.53 21.43
N LEU A 355 -2.10 -15.97 20.24
CA LEU A 355 -2.74 -14.67 20.05
C LEU A 355 -4.17 -14.66 20.59
N GLY A 356 -4.45 -13.81 21.59
CA GLY A 356 -5.73 -13.75 22.32
C GLY A 356 -5.86 -14.76 23.47
N SER A 357 -4.87 -15.64 23.68
CA SER A 357 -4.90 -16.67 24.73
C SER A 357 -5.08 -16.05 26.13
N GLY A 358 -6.03 -16.59 26.90
CA GLY A 358 -6.38 -16.13 28.25
C GLY A 358 -7.50 -15.08 28.30
N THR A 359 -7.78 -14.37 27.19
CA THR A 359 -8.91 -13.42 27.10
C THR A 359 -10.03 -13.92 26.17
N ARG A 360 -9.66 -14.64 25.10
CA ARG A 360 -10.58 -15.25 24.13
C ARG A 360 -10.03 -16.58 23.62
N VAL A 361 -10.76 -17.24 22.72
CA VAL A 361 -10.26 -18.38 21.96
C VAL A 361 -9.08 -17.92 21.08
N PRO A 362 -7.91 -18.58 21.13
CA PRO A 362 -6.74 -18.17 20.34
C PRO A 362 -6.98 -18.19 18.82
N GLY A 363 -6.26 -17.34 18.09
CA GLY A 363 -6.28 -17.31 16.62
C GLY A 363 -6.73 -15.98 16.02
N LEU A 364 -6.97 -15.94 14.70
CA LEU A 364 -7.24 -14.72 13.93
C LEU A 364 -8.71 -14.36 13.69
N ASP A 365 -9.67 -15.19 14.12
CA ASP A 365 -11.11 -15.01 13.84
C ASP A 365 -11.63 -13.57 13.92
N PRO A 366 -11.37 -12.79 14.99
CA PRO A 366 -11.85 -11.41 15.07
C PRO A 366 -11.33 -10.49 13.96
N TYR A 367 -10.08 -10.68 13.53
CA TYR A 367 -9.45 -9.94 12.44
C TYR A 367 -10.05 -10.34 11.08
N ILE A 368 -10.30 -11.64 10.87
CA ILE A 368 -10.98 -12.15 9.66
C ILE A 368 -12.41 -11.62 9.61
N GLN A 369 -13.12 -11.63 10.73
CA GLN A 369 -14.49 -11.14 10.86
C GLN A 369 -14.59 -9.64 10.57
N TYR A 370 -13.60 -8.84 11.01
CA TYR A 370 -13.46 -7.44 10.64
C TYR A 370 -13.24 -7.27 9.12
N ILE A 371 -12.26 -7.96 8.54
CA ILE A 371 -11.96 -7.89 7.09
C ILE A 371 -13.19 -8.28 6.26
N LEU A 372 -13.87 -9.37 6.62
CA LEU A 372 -15.02 -9.91 5.90
C LEU A 372 -16.30 -9.09 6.12
N ASN A 373 -16.86 -9.08 7.33
CA ASN A 373 -18.18 -8.50 7.57
C ASN A 373 -18.14 -6.96 7.68
N SER A 374 -17.19 -6.42 8.44
CA SER A 374 -17.12 -4.97 8.69
C SER A 374 -16.63 -4.18 7.47
N VAL A 375 -15.76 -4.76 6.63
CA VAL A 375 -15.20 -4.09 5.45
C VAL A 375 -15.71 -4.69 4.13
N LEU A 376 -15.31 -5.91 3.76
CA LEU A 376 -15.50 -6.44 2.39
C LEU A 376 -16.95 -6.75 2.01
N LEU A 377 -17.82 -7.19 2.93
CA LEU A 377 -19.22 -7.47 2.60
C LEU A 377 -20.10 -6.21 2.57
N THR A 378 -19.60 -5.09 3.07
CA THR A 378 -20.32 -3.83 3.21
C THR A 378 -19.76 -2.72 2.30
N PHE A 379 -18.56 -2.88 1.73
CA PHE A 379 -17.93 -1.90 0.82
C PHE A 379 -18.86 -1.46 -0.34
N ALA A 380 -19.59 -2.38 -0.97
CA ALA A 380 -20.43 -2.05 -2.13
C ALA A 380 -21.64 -1.16 -1.78
N ASN A 381 -22.02 -1.11 -0.50
CA ASN A 381 -23.14 -0.32 0.01
C ASN A 381 -22.70 1.05 0.58
N ARG A 382 -21.39 1.35 0.59
CA ARG A 382 -20.83 2.61 1.09
C ARG A 382 -20.67 3.64 -0.03
N SER A 383 -20.81 4.91 0.32
CA SER A 383 -20.47 6.04 -0.56
C SER A 383 -18.96 6.26 -0.58
N TYR A 384 -18.42 6.63 -1.75
CA TYR A 384 -16.99 6.95 -1.92
C TYR A 384 -16.86 8.23 -2.73
N LYS A 385 -16.13 9.21 -2.20
CA LYS A 385 -15.79 10.45 -2.90
C LYS A 385 -14.84 10.21 -4.08
N SER A 386 -13.96 9.21 -3.95
CA SER A 386 -13.10 8.72 -5.04
C SER A 386 -13.50 7.28 -5.44
N PRO A 387 -13.90 7.02 -6.69
CA PRO A 387 -14.24 5.66 -7.13
C PRO A 387 -13.02 4.72 -7.17
N ALA A 388 -11.80 5.26 -7.19
CA ALA A 388 -10.58 4.47 -7.07
C ALA A 388 -10.47 3.82 -5.67
N GLU A 389 -10.85 4.56 -4.62
CA GLU A 389 -10.70 4.11 -3.24
C GLU A 389 -11.58 2.89 -2.93
N LYS A 390 -12.80 2.85 -3.49
CA LYS A 390 -13.71 1.70 -3.43
C LYS A 390 -13.00 0.40 -3.84
N TRP A 391 -12.28 0.44 -4.95
CA TRP A 391 -11.60 -0.73 -5.50
C TRP A 391 -10.27 -1.02 -4.78
N GLU A 392 -9.59 -0.01 -4.23
CA GLU A 392 -8.41 -0.22 -3.36
C GLU A 392 -8.76 -0.94 -2.06
N VAL A 393 -9.88 -0.56 -1.41
CA VAL A 393 -10.39 -1.27 -0.23
C VAL A 393 -10.71 -2.73 -0.59
N ALA A 394 -11.44 -2.94 -1.69
CA ALA A 394 -11.77 -4.28 -2.18
C ALA A 394 -10.51 -5.13 -2.47
N ARG A 395 -9.54 -4.56 -3.20
CA ARG A 395 -8.26 -5.20 -3.52
C ARG A 395 -7.52 -5.64 -2.25
N SER A 396 -7.33 -4.73 -1.28
CA SER A 396 -6.59 -5.03 -0.06
C SER A 396 -7.28 -6.10 0.80
N CYS A 397 -8.61 -6.08 0.88
CA CYS A 397 -9.38 -7.15 1.52
C CYS A 397 -9.19 -8.49 0.80
N VAL A 398 -9.39 -8.56 -0.52
CA VAL A 398 -9.30 -9.83 -1.27
C VAL A 398 -7.86 -10.36 -1.29
N HIS A 399 -6.85 -9.51 -1.39
CA HIS A 399 -5.44 -9.88 -1.28
C HIS A 399 -5.13 -10.60 0.05
N LEU A 400 -5.64 -10.08 1.18
CA LEU A 400 -5.55 -10.77 2.48
C LEU A 400 -6.21 -12.15 2.45
N LEU A 401 -7.38 -12.30 1.82
CA LEU A 401 -8.04 -13.61 1.66
C LEU A 401 -7.24 -14.57 0.79
N VAL A 402 -6.59 -14.08 -0.28
CA VAL A 402 -5.68 -14.89 -1.11
C VAL A 402 -4.54 -15.43 -0.25
N LYS A 403 -3.86 -14.58 0.54
CA LYS A 403 -2.77 -15.02 1.44
C LYS A 403 -3.23 -16.10 2.43
N PHE A 404 -4.39 -15.92 3.06
CA PHE A 404 -4.93 -16.90 4.02
C PHE A 404 -5.33 -18.25 3.41
N VAL A 405 -5.58 -18.32 2.09
CA VAL A 405 -5.91 -19.56 1.37
C VAL A 405 -4.68 -20.16 0.67
N PHE A 406 -3.71 -19.34 0.25
CA PHE A 406 -2.55 -19.77 -0.54
C PHE A 406 -1.67 -20.78 0.20
N ASP A 407 -1.36 -20.51 1.48
CA ASP A 407 -0.57 -21.39 2.35
C ASP A 407 -1.43 -22.37 3.18
N TYR A 408 -2.72 -22.52 2.87
CA TYR A 408 -3.63 -23.34 3.67
C TYR A 408 -3.62 -24.82 3.26
N GLU A 409 -3.17 -25.66 4.18
CA GLU A 409 -3.35 -27.12 4.13
C GLU A 409 -4.52 -27.56 5.03
N PRO A 410 -5.59 -28.17 4.50
CA PRO A 410 -6.72 -28.65 5.31
C PRO A 410 -6.31 -29.74 6.31
N ARG A 411 -6.65 -29.53 7.59
CA ARG A 411 -6.36 -30.47 8.69
C ARG A 411 -7.66 -30.92 9.36
N GLN A 412 -7.65 -32.11 9.96
CA GLN A 412 -8.83 -32.62 10.68
C GLN A 412 -9.27 -31.68 11.82
N GLU A 413 -8.32 -31.06 12.50
CA GLU A 413 -8.54 -30.08 13.58
C GLU A 413 -9.38 -28.87 13.15
N ASP A 414 -9.33 -28.47 11.88
CA ASP A 414 -10.12 -27.34 11.36
C ASP A 414 -11.63 -27.62 11.40
N PHE A 415 -12.03 -28.89 11.40
CA PHE A 415 -13.41 -29.34 11.28
C PHE A 415 -14.00 -29.84 12.61
N THR A 416 -13.17 -30.18 13.59
CA THR A 416 -13.62 -30.72 14.88
C THR A 416 -14.01 -29.63 15.89
N GLY A 417 -13.39 -28.44 15.84
CA GLY A 417 -13.56 -27.38 16.84
C GLY A 417 -14.98 -26.81 16.97
N LEU A 418 -15.87 -27.07 16.00
CA LEU A 418 -17.24 -26.54 15.94
C LEU A 418 -18.31 -27.56 16.37
N LEU A 419 -17.94 -28.83 16.57
CA LEU A 419 -18.80 -29.82 17.21
C LEU A 419 -18.69 -29.67 18.73
N GLY A 420 -19.79 -29.31 19.39
CA GLY A 420 -19.86 -28.97 20.82
C GLY A 420 -19.67 -30.13 21.82
N GLY A 421 -18.80 -31.11 21.53
CA GLY A 421 -18.53 -32.30 22.35
C GLY A 421 -17.05 -32.41 22.71
N GLY A 422 -16.72 -32.25 23.99
CA GLY A 422 -15.37 -31.93 24.45
C GLY A 422 -14.29 -33.01 24.32
N GLU A 423 -13.05 -32.53 24.34
CA GLU A 423 -11.96 -33.17 25.06
C GLU A 423 -11.58 -32.32 26.28
N VAL A 424 -11.44 -32.96 27.44
CA VAL A 424 -11.05 -32.31 28.70
C VAL A 424 -9.52 -32.25 28.74
N GLY A 425 -8.94 -31.15 28.29
CA GLY A 425 -7.49 -30.87 28.40
C GLY A 425 -6.83 -30.25 27.17
N GLY A 426 -7.47 -30.34 26.00
CA GLY A 426 -7.01 -29.65 24.80
C GLY A 426 -7.38 -28.16 24.82
N VAL A 427 -6.44 -27.28 24.46
CA VAL A 427 -6.74 -25.86 24.23
C VAL A 427 -7.58 -25.77 22.95
N LYS A 428 -8.85 -25.36 23.07
CA LYS A 428 -9.67 -25.05 21.91
C LYS A 428 -9.02 -23.90 21.15
N SER A 429 -8.53 -24.17 19.95
CA SER A 429 -8.09 -23.15 18.98
C SER A 429 -9.24 -22.84 18.01
N ASN A 430 -9.29 -21.62 17.50
CA ASN A 430 -10.05 -21.38 16.27
C ASN A 430 -9.35 -22.12 15.11
N PRO A 431 -10.10 -22.58 14.09
CA PRO A 431 -9.53 -23.30 12.97
C PRO A 431 -8.76 -22.35 12.04
N HIS A 432 -8.01 -22.88 11.09
CA HIS A 432 -7.11 -22.05 10.26
C HIS A 432 -7.89 -20.99 9.45
N PRO A 433 -7.38 -19.75 9.26
CA PRO A 433 -8.05 -18.69 8.50
C PRO A 433 -8.58 -19.13 7.12
N GLY A 434 -7.79 -19.94 6.41
CA GLY A 434 -8.17 -20.51 5.11
C GLY A 434 -9.42 -21.40 5.17
N SER A 435 -9.70 -22.08 6.29
CA SER A 435 -10.88 -22.94 6.45
C SER A 435 -12.18 -22.12 6.37
N HIS A 436 -12.25 -20.98 7.06
CA HIS A 436 -13.39 -20.07 7.02
C HIS A 436 -13.64 -19.52 5.62
N ILE A 437 -12.58 -19.20 4.88
CA ILE A 437 -12.69 -18.69 3.52
C ILE A 437 -13.14 -19.81 2.57
N MET A 438 -12.59 -21.02 2.70
CA MET A 438 -13.01 -22.18 1.92
C MET A 438 -14.48 -22.56 2.16
N LEU A 439 -14.96 -22.56 3.42
CA LEU A 439 -16.38 -22.76 3.76
C LEU A 439 -17.28 -21.73 3.07
N ASN A 440 -16.90 -20.45 3.10
CA ASN A 440 -17.65 -19.38 2.45
C ASN A 440 -17.60 -19.47 0.91
N MET A 441 -16.47 -19.82 0.31
CA MET A 441 -16.31 -19.90 -1.15
C MET A 441 -16.88 -21.18 -1.76
N CYS A 442 -17.04 -22.26 -0.99
CA CYS A 442 -17.66 -23.52 -1.43
C CYS A 442 -19.17 -23.61 -1.13
N SER A 443 -19.79 -22.52 -0.67
CA SER A 443 -21.22 -22.38 -0.38
C SER A 443 -21.81 -21.13 -1.05
N GLN A 444 -23.13 -20.97 -1.07
CA GLN A 444 -23.82 -19.79 -1.60
C GLN A 444 -23.74 -18.58 -0.64
N SER A 445 -22.53 -18.23 -0.19
CA SER A 445 -22.28 -17.17 0.77
C SER A 445 -22.43 -15.76 0.16
N LYS A 446 -22.49 -14.75 1.03
CA LYS A 446 -22.36 -13.35 0.60
C LYS A 446 -20.97 -13.05 0.03
N LEU A 447 -19.92 -13.69 0.55
CA LEU A 447 -18.54 -13.51 0.08
C LEU A 447 -18.41 -13.90 -1.40
N LEU A 448 -18.91 -15.08 -1.77
CA LEU A 448 -18.82 -15.54 -3.16
C LEU A 448 -19.55 -14.60 -4.13
N ARG A 449 -20.74 -14.12 -3.73
CA ARG A 449 -21.51 -13.12 -4.50
C ARG A 449 -20.75 -11.79 -4.64
N THR A 450 -20.04 -11.35 -3.59
CA THR A 450 -19.17 -10.16 -3.64
C THR A 450 -17.99 -10.35 -4.60
N ILE A 451 -17.34 -11.51 -4.59
CA ILE A 451 -16.24 -11.81 -5.52
C ILE A 451 -16.74 -11.81 -6.98
N PHE A 452 -17.88 -12.46 -7.26
CA PHE A 452 -18.49 -12.41 -8.60
C PHE A 452 -18.89 -10.99 -9.00
N PHE A 453 -19.47 -10.20 -8.10
CA PHE A 453 -19.80 -8.79 -8.35
C PHE A 453 -18.57 -7.96 -8.78
N ILE A 454 -17.41 -8.15 -8.17
CA ILE A 454 -16.17 -7.44 -8.55
C ILE A 454 -15.69 -7.89 -9.94
N VAL A 455 -15.72 -9.19 -10.23
CA VAL A 455 -15.34 -9.76 -11.53
C VAL A 455 -16.27 -9.26 -12.66
N ASP A 456 -17.58 -9.20 -12.40
CA ASP A 456 -18.60 -8.70 -13.33
C ASP A 456 -18.44 -7.19 -13.61
N GLU A 457 -18.21 -6.37 -12.58
CA GLU A 457 -17.95 -4.92 -12.72
C GLU A 457 -16.67 -4.65 -13.52
N GLY A 458 -15.63 -5.47 -13.34
CA GLY A 458 -14.42 -5.44 -14.16
C GLY A 458 -14.71 -5.69 -15.63
N CYS A 459 -15.49 -6.72 -15.97
CA CYS A 459 -15.91 -6.97 -17.35
C CYS A 459 -16.59 -5.73 -17.96
N LEU A 460 -17.59 -5.18 -17.27
CA LEU A 460 -18.35 -4.00 -17.73
C LEU A 460 -17.46 -2.76 -17.92
N GLY A 461 -16.52 -2.51 -17.03
CA GLY A 461 -15.57 -1.40 -17.14
C GLY A 461 -14.58 -1.58 -18.30
N PHE A 462 -13.98 -2.77 -18.43
CA PHE A 462 -12.95 -3.05 -19.43
C PHE A 462 -13.51 -3.16 -20.86
N ASP A 463 -14.77 -3.59 -21.02
CA ASP A 463 -15.54 -3.56 -22.27
C ASP A 463 -15.66 -2.15 -22.90
N THR A 464 -15.47 -1.09 -22.11
CA THR A 464 -15.60 0.29 -22.60
C THR A 464 -14.33 0.74 -23.36
N TYR A 465 -13.20 0.03 -23.21
CA TYR A 465 -11.88 0.37 -23.80
C TYR A 465 -11.35 1.79 -23.53
N ALA A 466 -12.00 2.56 -22.66
CA ALA A 466 -11.66 3.93 -22.30
C ALA A 466 -10.98 4.02 -20.92
N PRO A 467 -10.19 5.07 -20.63
CA PRO A 467 -9.78 5.39 -19.27
C PRO A 467 -10.97 5.90 -18.44
N PHE A 468 -11.12 5.40 -17.23
CA PHE A 468 -12.13 5.84 -16.26
C PHE A 468 -11.50 5.95 -14.86
N PRO A 469 -12.03 6.80 -13.96
CA PRO A 469 -11.41 7.02 -12.66
C PRO A 469 -11.48 5.74 -11.81
N GLY A 470 -10.33 5.28 -11.32
CA GLY A 470 -10.20 4.03 -10.56
C GLY A 470 -9.98 2.76 -11.40
N LYS A 471 -9.75 2.88 -12.73
CA LYS A 471 -9.46 1.73 -13.61
C LYS A 471 -8.33 0.83 -13.07
N THR A 472 -7.17 1.40 -12.73
CA THR A 472 -6.01 0.67 -12.18
C THR A 472 -6.31 -0.03 -10.84
N SER A 473 -7.11 0.59 -9.99
CA SER A 473 -7.56 0.01 -8.72
C SER A 473 -8.52 -1.16 -8.95
N LEU A 474 -9.41 -1.08 -9.95
CA LEU A 474 -10.30 -2.17 -10.36
C LEU A 474 -9.53 -3.32 -11.05
N GLU A 475 -8.51 -3.02 -11.86
CA GLU A 475 -7.59 -4.02 -12.42
C GLU A 475 -6.91 -4.81 -11.29
N GLY A 476 -6.40 -4.14 -10.28
CA GLY A 476 -5.83 -4.80 -9.09
C GLY A 476 -6.86 -5.62 -8.29
N ALA A 477 -8.08 -5.12 -8.09
CA ALA A 477 -9.12 -5.84 -7.36
C ALA A 477 -9.61 -7.10 -8.09
N THR A 478 -9.80 -7.01 -9.40
CA THR A 478 -10.22 -8.14 -10.25
C THR A 478 -9.13 -9.21 -10.37
N LEU A 479 -7.86 -8.81 -10.41
CA LEU A 479 -6.72 -9.74 -10.38
C LEU A 479 -6.74 -10.59 -9.11
N GLU A 480 -6.88 -9.97 -7.94
CA GLU A 480 -6.91 -10.70 -6.67
C GLU A 480 -8.17 -11.58 -6.54
N CYS A 481 -9.30 -11.19 -7.14
CA CYS A 481 -10.49 -12.04 -7.23
C CYS A 481 -10.23 -13.30 -8.08
N LEU A 482 -9.59 -13.15 -9.26
CA LEU A 482 -9.22 -14.28 -10.11
C LEU A 482 -8.17 -15.19 -9.45
N ARG A 483 -7.19 -14.60 -8.74
CA ARG A 483 -6.22 -15.33 -7.91
C ARG A 483 -6.94 -16.18 -6.86
N LEU A 484 -7.84 -15.57 -6.06
CA LEU A 484 -8.63 -16.27 -5.04
C LEU A 484 -9.46 -17.41 -5.61
N LEU A 485 -10.19 -17.18 -6.70
CA LEU A 485 -10.97 -18.23 -7.38
C LEU A 485 -10.07 -19.39 -7.83
N SER A 486 -8.88 -19.11 -8.36
CA SER A 486 -7.94 -20.15 -8.78
C SER A 486 -7.38 -20.96 -7.60
N CYS A 487 -7.02 -20.31 -6.49
CA CYS A 487 -6.51 -20.97 -5.28
C CYS A 487 -7.57 -21.84 -4.61
N VAL A 488 -8.80 -21.33 -4.51
CA VAL A 488 -9.94 -22.11 -3.98
C VAL A 488 -10.19 -23.34 -4.85
N LEU A 489 -10.19 -23.22 -6.19
CA LEU A 489 -10.40 -24.36 -7.09
C LEU A 489 -9.29 -25.41 -7.00
N ASP A 490 -8.02 -25.00 -6.89
CA ASP A 490 -6.90 -25.94 -6.66
C ASP A 490 -7.12 -26.73 -5.35
N LEU A 491 -7.47 -26.04 -4.26
CA LEU A 491 -7.61 -26.66 -2.93
C LEU A 491 -8.94 -27.43 -2.73
N GLN A 492 -9.96 -27.13 -3.53
CA GLN A 492 -11.33 -27.62 -3.37
C GLN A 492 -11.43 -29.15 -3.31
N LYS A 493 -10.64 -29.87 -4.14
CA LYS A 493 -10.69 -31.35 -4.19
C LYS A 493 -10.28 -31.96 -2.85
N THR A 494 -9.17 -31.48 -2.29
CA THR A 494 -8.67 -31.88 -0.98
C THR A 494 -9.66 -31.49 0.11
N PHE A 495 -10.07 -30.22 0.16
CA PHE A 495 -10.97 -29.70 1.20
C PHE A 495 -12.32 -30.43 1.26
N LEU A 496 -12.96 -30.70 0.12
CA LEU A 496 -14.22 -31.46 0.08
C LEU A 496 -14.03 -32.94 0.44
N SER A 497 -12.86 -33.54 0.20
CA SER A 497 -12.59 -34.92 0.63
C SER A 497 -12.47 -35.04 2.15
N PHE A 498 -11.88 -34.05 2.83
CA PHE A 498 -11.89 -33.98 4.30
C PHE A 498 -13.32 -33.85 4.84
N ILE A 499 -14.09 -32.88 4.33
CA ILE A 499 -15.49 -32.67 4.75
C ILE A 499 -16.40 -33.88 4.48
N GLY A 500 -16.15 -34.64 3.40
CA GLY A 500 -16.90 -35.87 3.11
C GLY A 500 -16.50 -37.08 3.95
N ASN A 501 -15.32 -37.06 4.58
CA ASN A 501 -14.82 -38.15 5.44
C ASN A 501 -15.19 -37.97 6.92
N PHE A 502 -15.62 -36.77 7.33
CA PHE A 502 -16.01 -36.45 8.72
C PHE A 502 -17.47 -36.01 8.77
N ASP A 503 -18.22 -36.44 9.80
CA ASP A 503 -19.60 -35.99 10.06
C ASP A 503 -19.61 -34.50 10.46
N THR A 504 -19.52 -33.63 9.46
CA THR A 504 -19.58 -32.18 9.62
C THR A 504 -20.96 -31.66 9.19
N PRO A 505 -21.49 -30.59 9.82
CA PRO A 505 -22.81 -30.05 9.49
C PRO A 505 -22.84 -29.26 8.17
N TYR A 506 -21.73 -29.21 7.41
CA TYR A 506 -21.55 -28.33 6.26
C TYR A 506 -21.94 -28.99 4.93
N MET A 507 -23.16 -28.71 4.47
CA MET A 507 -23.58 -29.09 3.12
C MET A 507 -22.97 -28.13 2.08
N LEU A 508 -21.75 -28.46 1.62
CA LEU A 508 -21.05 -27.70 0.57
C LEU A 508 -21.40 -28.19 -0.84
N SER A 509 -21.47 -27.26 -1.78
CA SER A 509 -21.71 -27.56 -3.21
C SER A 509 -20.41 -27.53 -4.03
N GLY A 510 -19.43 -26.74 -3.59
CA GLY A 510 -18.13 -26.55 -4.25
C GLY A 510 -18.18 -25.47 -5.33
N LEU A 511 -17.16 -24.61 -5.34
CA LEU A 511 -16.99 -23.50 -6.28
C LEU A 511 -17.14 -23.92 -7.77
N HIS A 512 -16.64 -25.09 -8.14
CA HIS A 512 -16.77 -25.64 -9.50
C HIS A 512 -18.22 -25.75 -10.02
N LYS A 513 -19.22 -25.92 -9.14
CA LYS A 513 -20.65 -25.87 -9.51
C LYS A 513 -21.23 -24.47 -9.37
N LEU A 514 -20.79 -23.72 -8.37
CA LEU A 514 -21.28 -22.36 -8.10
C LEU A 514 -20.89 -21.34 -9.17
N LEU A 515 -19.80 -21.58 -9.92
CA LEU A 515 -19.43 -20.82 -11.11
C LEU A 515 -20.41 -20.99 -12.29
N PHE A 516 -21.24 -22.03 -12.26
CA PHE A 516 -22.40 -22.21 -13.16
C PHE A 516 -23.73 -21.95 -12.44
N GLY A 517 -23.70 -21.13 -11.38
CA GLY A 517 -24.90 -20.61 -10.73
C GLY A 517 -25.54 -19.47 -11.51
N LEU A 518 -26.80 -19.15 -11.17
CA LEU A 518 -27.52 -17.99 -11.70
C LEU A 518 -26.95 -16.71 -11.09
N ASN A 519 -26.52 -15.78 -11.94
CA ASN A 519 -26.12 -14.44 -11.52
C ASN A 519 -27.35 -13.59 -11.18
N PRO A 520 -27.45 -13.04 -9.95
CA PRO A 520 -28.60 -12.24 -9.54
C PRO A 520 -28.74 -10.90 -10.29
N ARG A 521 -27.73 -10.43 -11.04
CA ARG A 521 -27.79 -9.18 -11.81
C ARG A 521 -28.32 -9.38 -13.23
N SER A 522 -27.81 -10.39 -13.94
CA SER A 522 -28.21 -10.68 -15.33
C SER A 522 -29.33 -11.72 -15.45
N ASN A 523 -29.60 -12.48 -14.38
CA ASN A 523 -30.42 -13.69 -14.37
C ASN A 523 -29.95 -14.76 -15.38
N GLN A 524 -28.65 -14.79 -15.70
CA GLN A 524 -28.02 -15.73 -16.62
C GLN A 524 -26.89 -16.54 -15.94
N LEU A 525 -26.42 -17.60 -16.61
CA LEU A 525 -25.29 -18.44 -16.18
C LEU A 525 -23.96 -17.86 -16.69
N ASP A 526 -23.69 -16.59 -16.37
CA ASP A 526 -22.62 -15.81 -16.98
C ASP A 526 -21.32 -15.76 -16.16
N HIS A 527 -21.29 -16.13 -14.88
CA HIS A 527 -20.07 -16.02 -14.05
C HIS A 527 -18.85 -16.74 -14.68
N ALA A 528 -19.01 -17.97 -15.18
CA ALA A 528 -17.96 -18.67 -15.91
C ALA A 528 -17.57 -18.00 -17.25
N ALA A 529 -18.54 -17.42 -17.96
CA ALA A 529 -18.31 -16.67 -19.20
C ALA A 529 -17.59 -15.33 -18.94
N ASN A 530 -17.90 -14.64 -17.84
CA ASN A 530 -17.25 -13.42 -17.39
C ASN A 530 -15.80 -13.68 -17.00
N VAL A 531 -15.51 -14.78 -16.27
CA VAL A 531 -14.12 -15.22 -16.04
C VAL A 531 -13.40 -15.52 -17.35
N ALA A 532 -14.01 -16.27 -18.28
CA ALA A 532 -13.40 -16.57 -19.58
C ALA A 532 -13.08 -15.29 -20.39
N LYS A 533 -13.92 -14.26 -20.27
CA LYS A 533 -13.77 -12.99 -20.98
C LYS A 533 -12.46 -12.25 -20.69
N TYR A 534 -11.89 -12.39 -19.50
CA TYR A 534 -10.59 -11.78 -19.16
C TYR A 534 -9.43 -12.28 -20.03
N ILE A 535 -9.56 -13.43 -20.71
CA ILE A 535 -8.56 -13.91 -21.67
C ILE A 535 -8.51 -13.01 -22.92
N THR A 536 -9.62 -12.34 -23.27
CA THR A 536 -9.66 -11.38 -24.39
C THR A 536 -8.84 -10.11 -24.13
N TYR A 537 -8.50 -9.85 -22.86
CA TYR A 537 -7.76 -8.68 -22.38
C TYR A 537 -6.23 -8.89 -22.32
N VAL A 538 -5.72 -9.99 -22.86
CA VAL A 538 -4.28 -10.36 -22.81
C VAL A 538 -3.33 -9.22 -23.20
N SER A 539 -3.65 -8.45 -24.25
CA SER A 539 -2.79 -7.37 -24.77
C SER A 539 -2.55 -6.20 -23.80
N TRP A 540 -3.27 -6.11 -22.67
CA TRP A 540 -3.03 -5.09 -21.62
C TRP A 540 -2.99 -5.65 -20.19
N LEU A 541 -3.41 -6.90 -19.97
CA LEU A 541 -3.58 -7.54 -18.65
C LEU A 541 -3.22 -9.04 -18.75
N PRO A 542 -1.94 -9.38 -18.99
CA PRO A 542 -1.50 -10.76 -19.19
C PRO A 542 -1.72 -11.63 -17.95
N GLU A 543 -1.56 -11.08 -16.75
CA GLU A 543 -1.82 -11.82 -15.51
C GLU A 543 -3.28 -12.25 -15.36
N HIS A 544 -4.24 -11.37 -15.65
CA HIS A 544 -5.67 -11.71 -15.60
C HIS A 544 -6.01 -12.82 -16.58
N ALA A 545 -5.47 -12.76 -17.79
CA ALA A 545 -5.63 -13.81 -18.80
C ALA A 545 -5.05 -15.15 -18.30
N HIS A 546 -3.87 -15.12 -17.65
CA HIS A 546 -3.25 -16.31 -17.06
C HIS A 546 -4.12 -16.97 -15.96
N TYR A 547 -4.58 -16.21 -14.96
CA TYR A 547 -5.44 -16.77 -13.90
C TYR A 547 -6.79 -17.24 -14.43
N SER A 548 -7.35 -16.55 -15.43
CA SER A 548 -8.62 -16.92 -16.06
C SER A 548 -8.51 -18.22 -16.85
N ALA A 549 -7.46 -18.38 -17.66
CA ALA A 549 -7.15 -19.65 -18.32
C ALA A 549 -6.89 -20.77 -17.30
N LYS A 550 -6.28 -20.45 -16.14
CA LYS A 550 -6.04 -21.42 -15.06
C LYS A 550 -7.35 -21.90 -14.45
N ILE A 551 -8.29 -20.99 -14.18
CA ILE A 551 -9.65 -21.33 -13.73
C ILE A 551 -10.33 -22.24 -14.75
N LEU A 552 -10.31 -21.89 -16.05
CA LEU A 552 -10.94 -22.73 -17.08
C LEU A 552 -10.36 -24.15 -17.12
N ARG A 553 -9.02 -24.31 -17.09
CA ARG A 553 -8.39 -25.65 -17.00
C ARG A 553 -8.80 -26.41 -15.73
N LEU A 554 -8.90 -25.72 -14.60
CA LEU A 554 -9.33 -26.36 -13.35
C LEU A 554 -10.77 -26.83 -13.47
N LEU A 555 -11.66 -26.04 -14.07
CA LEU A 555 -13.04 -26.42 -14.34
C LEU A 555 -13.13 -27.62 -15.31
N THR A 556 -12.37 -27.65 -16.41
CA THR A 556 -12.35 -28.82 -17.32
C THR A 556 -11.74 -30.07 -16.69
N SER A 557 -11.09 -29.98 -15.52
CA SER A 557 -10.68 -31.15 -14.74
C SER A 557 -11.81 -31.79 -13.91
N TYR A 558 -13.02 -31.21 -13.90
CA TYR A 558 -14.21 -31.77 -13.25
C TYR A 558 -15.18 -32.31 -14.31
N SER A 559 -15.42 -33.62 -14.28
CA SER A 559 -16.30 -34.31 -15.25
C SER A 559 -17.71 -33.72 -15.35
N THR A 560 -18.24 -33.11 -14.27
CA THR A 560 -19.57 -32.49 -14.28
C THR A 560 -19.61 -31.17 -15.05
N ALA A 561 -18.50 -30.44 -15.11
CA ALA A 561 -18.48 -29.08 -15.65
C ALA A 561 -18.48 -29.03 -17.20
N HIS A 562 -18.13 -30.10 -17.91
CA HIS A 562 -18.00 -30.05 -19.38
C HIS A 562 -19.30 -29.64 -20.10
N ASN A 563 -20.44 -30.15 -19.65
CA ASN A 563 -21.75 -29.79 -20.22
C ASN A 563 -22.13 -28.34 -19.87
N ASP A 564 -21.79 -27.89 -18.67
CA ASP A 564 -22.13 -26.56 -18.17
C ASP A 564 -21.24 -25.47 -18.79
N ILE A 565 -19.94 -25.74 -18.98
CA ILE A 565 -18.99 -24.94 -19.78
C ILE A 565 -19.54 -24.76 -21.20
N ARG A 566 -20.01 -25.86 -21.83
CA ARG A 566 -20.61 -25.80 -23.17
C ARG A 566 -21.88 -24.95 -23.18
N SER A 567 -22.73 -25.04 -22.14
CA SER A 567 -23.95 -24.22 -22.05
C SER A 567 -23.69 -22.73 -21.80
N SER A 568 -22.63 -22.39 -21.05
CA SER A 568 -22.29 -21.00 -20.70
C SER A 568 -21.44 -20.31 -21.78
N ILE A 569 -20.36 -20.95 -22.25
CA ILE A 569 -19.38 -20.31 -23.14
C ILE A 569 -19.68 -20.57 -24.63
N VAL A 570 -20.10 -21.79 -25.00
CA VAL A 570 -20.24 -22.17 -26.43
C VAL A 570 -21.53 -21.64 -27.05
N VAL A 571 -22.54 -21.28 -26.24
CA VAL A 571 -23.79 -20.65 -26.72
C VAL A 571 -23.55 -19.25 -27.32
N SER A 572 -22.61 -18.47 -26.75
CA SER A 572 -22.22 -17.17 -27.31
C SER A 572 -21.12 -17.35 -28.36
N THR A 573 -21.52 -17.40 -29.64
CA THR A 573 -20.57 -17.63 -30.76
C THR A 573 -19.48 -16.56 -30.85
N SER A 574 -19.82 -15.29 -30.56
CA SER A 574 -18.87 -14.18 -30.53
C SER A 574 -17.89 -14.26 -29.37
N LEU A 575 -18.36 -14.58 -28.15
CA LEU A 575 -17.49 -14.74 -26.98
C LEU A 575 -16.52 -15.92 -27.19
N ARG A 576 -17.01 -17.06 -27.71
CA ARG A 576 -16.16 -18.22 -28.02
C ARG A 576 -15.04 -17.86 -29.00
N GLN A 577 -15.34 -17.12 -30.07
CA GLN A 577 -14.32 -16.65 -31.02
C GLN A 577 -13.32 -15.69 -30.37
N ALA A 578 -13.79 -14.73 -29.57
CA ALA A 578 -12.93 -13.78 -28.87
C ALA A 578 -12.00 -14.47 -27.85
N VAL A 579 -12.51 -15.43 -27.07
CA VAL A 579 -11.72 -16.20 -26.10
C VAL A 579 -10.69 -17.09 -26.80
N LEU A 580 -11.06 -17.78 -27.89
CA LEU A 580 -10.10 -18.55 -28.68
C LEU A 580 -8.99 -17.66 -29.28
N HIS A 581 -9.34 -16.48 -29.81
CA HIS A 581 -8.34 -15.53 -30.30
C HIS A 581 -7.44 -14.99 -29.18
N GLY A 582 -7.99 -14.71 -28.00
CA GLY A 582 -7.21 -14.36 -26.81
C GLY A 582 -6.27 -15.49 -26.36
N MET A 583 -6.70 -16.75 -26.43
CA MET A 583 -5.85 -17.91 -26.13
C MET A 583 -4.72 -18.10 -27.14
N VAL A 584 -4.96 -17.84 -28.43
CA VAL A 584 -3.91 -17.83 -29.45
C VAL A 584 -2.90 -16.72 -29.16
N LYS A 585 -3.35 -15.51 -28.84
CA LYS A 585 -2.47 -14.41 -28.39
C LYS A 585 -1.68 -14.73 -27.12
N CYS A 586 -2.27 -15.47 -26.17
CA CYS A 586 -1.54 -15.96 -24.98
C CYS A 586 -0.47 -17.00 -25.32
N LEU A 587 -0.55 -17.68 -26.48
CA LEU A 587 0.50 -18.56 -26.98
C LEU A 587 1.56 -17.76 -27.74
N GLU A 588 1.15 -16.87 -28.63
CA GLU A 588 2.05 -15.98 -29.40
C GLU A 588 2.95 -15.15 -28.46
N ALA A 589 2.37 -14.45 -27.49
CA ALA A 589 3.14 -13.67 -26.51
C ALA A 589 4.04 -14.52 -25.59
N ALA A 590 3.70 -15.81 -25.40
CA ALA A 590 4.55 -16.74 -24.65
C ALA A 590 5.69 -17.34 -25.49
N GLU A 591 5.62 -17.19 -26.81
CA GLU A 591 6.70 -17.53 -27.75
C GLU A 591 7.63 -16.31 -27.91
N GLU A 592 7.09 -15.09 -27.99
CA GLU A 592 7.86 -13.84 -27.94
C GLU A 592 8.66 -13.71 -26.62
N GLU A 593 8.06 -14.02 -25.45
CA GLU A 593 8.76 -14.11 -24.15
C GLU A 593 9.80 -15.27 -24.07
N GLU A 594 9.75 -16.27 -24.95
CA GLU A 594 10.76 -17.35 -25.03
C GLU A 594 11.93 -16.89 -25.93
N ASP A 595 11.65 -16.25 -27.07
CA ASP A 595 12.67 -15.72 -28.00
C ASP A 595 13.45 -14.52 -27.43
N GLU A 596 12.81 -13.61 -26.67
CA GLU A 596 13.48 -12.49 -25.99
C GLU A 596 14.41 -12.97 -24.88
N GLU A 597 14.00 -13.96 -24.06
CA GLU A 597 14.87 -14.53 -23.02
C GLU A 597 16.03 -15.36 -23.63
N GLU A 598 15.83 -16.09 -24.73
CA GLU A 598 16.94 -16.78 -25.42
C GLU A 598 17.95 -15.76 -26.01
N GLY A 599 17.48 -14.60 -26.49
CA GLY A 599 18.33 -13.48 -26.91
C GLY A 599 19.09 -12.81 -25.76
N GLU A 600 18.43 -12.57 -24.62
CA GLU A 600 19.08 -12.05 -23.41
C GLU A 600 20.04 -13.07 -22.78
N GLU A 601 19.77 -14.37 -22.86
CA GLU A 601 20.73 -15.42 -22.46
C GLU A 601 21.96 -15.43 -23.38
N GLU A 602 21.81 -15.25 -24.71
CA GLU A 602 22.95 -15.10 -25.64
C GLU A 602 23.74 -13.78 -25.49
N GLU A 603 23.15 -12.71 -24.96
CA GLU A 603 23.90 -11.50 -24.55
C GLU A 603 24.56 -11.67 -23.17
N ASN A 604 23.87 -12.24 -22.18
CA ASN A 604 24.43 -12.48 -20.85
C ASN A 604 25.50 -13.59 -20.82
N GLU A 605 25.48 -14.58 -21.72
CA GLU A 605 26.58 -15.54 -21.88
C GLU A 605 27.90 -14.88 -22.33
N LYS A 606 27.87 -13.65 -22.86
CA LYS A 606 29.10 -12.89 -23.16
C LYS A 606 29.71 -12.24 -21.92
N ASP A 607 28.91 -11.97 -20.89
CA ASP A 607 29.35 -11.51 -19.54
C ASP A 607 29.26 -12.66 -18.51
N MET A 608 29.79 -13.82 -18.90
CA MET A 608 29.78 -15.06 -18.11
C MET A 608 30.58 -14.95 -16.80
N HIS A 609 29.93 -14.59 -15.68
CA HIS A 609 30.36 -15.03 -14.33
C HIS A 609 29.35 -14.86 -13.16
N ALA A 610 28.10 -15.37 -13.25
CA ALA A 610 27.34 -15.86 -12.07
C ALA A 610 26.02 -16.57 -12.44
N MET A 611 25.99 -17.91 -12.49
CA MET A 611 24.77 -18.65 -12.87
C MET A 611 24.49 -19.85 -11.96
N ILE A 612 23.55 -19.72 -11.02
CA ILE A 612 22.77 -20.84 -10.42
C ILE A 612 21.34 -20.33 -10.10
N ALA A 613 20.49 -20.12 -11.13
CA ALA A 613 19.06 -19.80 -10.93
C ALA A 613 18.10 -20.13 -12.10
N VAL A 614 18.53 -20.82 -13.18
CA VAL A 614 17.74 -20.89 -14.44
C VAL A 614 16.86 -22.16 -14.57
N GLY A 615 17.08 -23.19 -13.75
CA GLY A 615 16.42 -24.51 -13.91
C GLY A 615 14.91 -24.60 -13.62
N GLU A 616 14.30 -23.59 -12.98
CA GLU A 616 12.88 -23.63 -12.60
C GLU A 616 11.94 -22.85 -13.53
N ASN A 617 12.42 -21.77 -14.17
CA ASN A 617 11.57 -20.92 -15.02
C ASN A 617 11.15 -21.63 -16.31
N GLY A 618 12.09 -22.26 -17.04
CA GLY A 618 11.78 -23.05 -18.24
C GLY A 618 10.82 -24.22 -18.00
N ARG A 619 10.79 -24.77 -16.76
CA ARG A 619 9.80 -25.80 -16.36
C ARG A 619 8.40 -25.23 -16.10
N ARG A 620 8.28 -23.96 -15.71
CA ARG A 620 7.00 -23.24 -15.63
C ARG A 620 6.49 -22.84 -17.02
N LYS A 621 7.36 -22.38 -17.93
CA LYS A 621 6.99 -21.97 -19.31
C LYS A 621 6.51 -23.15 -20.18
N LYS A 622 7.24 -24.27 -20.25
CA LYS A 622 6.75 -25.49 -20.94
C LYS A 622 5.44 -26.03 -20.36
N ARG A 623 5.15 -25.78 -19.07
CA ARG A 623 3.84 -26.03 -18.47
C ARG A 623 2.77 -25.04 -18.93
N LYS A 624 3.05 -23.73 -19.13
CA LYS A 624 2.12 -22.74 -19.74
C LYS A 624 1.71 -23.14 -21.17
N ARG A 625 2.66 -23.55 -22.03
CA ARG A 625 2.39 -23.87 -23.44
C ARG A 625 1.55 -25.13 -23.62
N HIS A 626 1.90 -26.22 -22.90
CA HIS A 626 1.06 -27.43 -22.85
C HIS A 626 -0.32 -27.16 -22.21
N PHE A 627 -0.40 -26.23 -21.25
CA PHE A 627 -1.63 -25.83 -20.57
C PHE A 627 -2.65 -25.15 -21.51
N VAL A 628 -2.25 -24.21 -22.37
CA VAL A 628 -3.21 -23.57 -23.29
C VAL A 628 -3.67 -24.58 -24.35
N LEU A 629 -2.76 -25.40 -24.88
CA LEU A 629 -3.09 -26.44 -25.86
C LEU A 629 -4.10 -27.48 -25.32
N VAL A 630 -3.99 -27.88 -24.04
CA VAL A 630 -4.97 -28.79 -23.41
C VAL A 630 -6.35 -28.15 -23.26
N VAL A 631 -6.43 -26.85 -22.95
CA VAL A 631 -7.73 -26.16 -22.84
C VAL A 631 -8.35 -25.89 -24.22
N ILE A 632 -7.56 -25.48 -25.21
CA ILE A 632 -8.02 -25.35 -26.61
C ILE A 632 -8.56 -26.68 -27.14
N ALA A 633 -7.91 -27.82 -26.81
CA ALA A 633 -8.38 -29.15 -27.21
C ALA A 633 -9.66 -29.63 -26.48
N GLN A 634 -10.12 -28.91 -25.45
CA GLN A 634 -11.30 -29.23 -24.64
C GLN A 634 -12.48 -28.26 -24.85
N MET A 635 -12.33 -27.22 -25.68
CA MET A 635 -13.36 -26.23 -26.04
C MET A 635 -13.93 -26.44 -27.45
#